data_AF-A0A7S0H8T5-F1
#
_entry.id   AF-A0A7S0H8T5-F1
#
_cell.length_a   1.000
_cell.length_b   1.000
_cell.length_c   1.000
_cell.angle_alpha   90.00
_cell.angle_beta   90.00
_cell.angle_gamma   90.00
#
_symmetry.space_group_name_H-M   'P 1'
#
loop_
_entity.id
_entity.type
_entity.pdbx_description
1 polymer ?
#
loop_
_entity_poly.entity_id
_entity_poly.type
_entity_poly.pdbx_seq_one_letter_code
_entity_poly.pdbx_strand_id
1 'polypeptide(L)'
;AASRCREVKGARPTRKMAEEEEVSQLETQMYQVLPAALQELAANQENLARISEWCASTYLTPGEDRQQVYAQAQSYLKDALLTVTQHMCNAADGLAQTVELQTVELEGVDAMVRLVENRLAYQKEQLGRSAVSLQVSRREFAPKKGAAAERGPPSTAAVQLRAQGGRINFEAFERVGELGAGSSDAGQPSLQSSAPPPPPDAGQQQWQPPPSVASMPPPPIAGMPPPPIAGMPPPPIA
;
A
#
# COMPACT_ATOMS: atom_id res chain seq x y z
N ALA A 1 -8.89 30.07 46.67
CA ALA A 1 -9.56 29.27 45.64
C ALA A 1 -8.92 29.58 44.29
N ALA A 2 -8.09 28.69 43.76
CA ALA A 2 -7.52 28.81 42.42
C ALA A 2 -7.60 27.43 41.77
N SER A 3 -8.69 27.20 41.02
CA SER A 3 -8.94 25.96 40.29
C SER A 3 -8.10 25.94 39.02
N ARG A 4 -7.11 25.05 38.99
CA ARG A 4 -6.29 24.78 37.81
C ARG A 4 -7.02 23.73 36.96
N CYS A 5 -7.61 24.16 35.85
CA CYS A 5 -8.13 23.26 34.83
C CYS A 5 -6.97 22.43 34.27
N ARG A 6 -7.05 21.11 34.42
CA ARG A 6 -6.07 20.16 33.88
C ARG A 6 -6.64 19.66 32.55
N GLU A 7 -6.09 20.18 31.46
CA GLU A 7 -6.40 19.77 30.10
C GLU A 7 -5.90 18.32 29.90
N VAL A 8 -6.83 17.39 29.69
CA VAL A 8 -6.52 15.99 29.38
C VAL A 8 -6.10 15.93 27.92
N LYS A 9 -4.80 15.89 27.69
CA LYS A 9 -4.17 15.72 26.38
C LYS A 9 -4.54 14.33 25.85
N GLY A 10 -5.50 14.27 24.92
CA GLY A 10 -5.90 13.05 24.24
C GLY A 10 -4.69 12.34 23.63
N ALA A 11 -4.42 11.12 24.08
CA ALA A 11 -3.40 10.27 23.51
C ALA A 11 -3.83 9.90 22.08
N ARG A 12 -3.01 10.29 21.10
CA ARG A 12 -3.16 9.86 19.71
C ARG A 12 -2.94 8.34 19.68
N PRO A 13 -3.86 7.52 19.15
CA PRO A 13 -3.66 6.08 19.08
C PRO A 13 -2.36 5.82 18.30
N THR A 14 -1.48 5.02 18.90
CA THR A 14 -0.26 4.56 18.24
C THR A 14 -0.66 3.66 17.08
N ARG A 15 0.06 3.73 15.95
CA ARG A 15 -0.23 2.96 14.73
C ARG A 15 -0.50 1.46 14.97
N LYS A 16 0.18 0.87 15.97
CA LYS A 16 -0.04 -0.52 16.40
C LYS A 16 -1.47 -0.81 16.92
N MET A 17 -2.08 0.15 17.61
CA MET A 17 -3.45 -0.01 18.14
C MET A 17 -4.48 -0.01 17.02
N ALA A 18 -4.22 0.73 15.92
CA ALA A 18 -5.09 0.75 14.76
C ALA A 18 -5.00 -0.56 13.96
N GLU A 19 -3.78 -1.09 13.78
CA GLU A 19 -3.55 -2.39 13.11
C GLU A 19 -4.19 -3.55 13.91
N GLU A 20 -4.07 -3.56 15.25
CA GLU A 20 -4.74 -4.59 16.09
C GLU A 20 -6.28 -4.47 16.07
N GLU A 21 -6.81 -3.25 15.93
CA GLU A 21 -8.25 -3.01 15.81
C GLU A 21 -8.79 -3.48 14.45
N GLU A 22 -8.06 -3.22 13.36
CA GLU A 22 -8.41 -3.65 12.00
C GLU A 22 -8.40 -5.18 11.86
N VAL A 23 -7.39 -5.86 12.42
CA VAL A 23 -7.35 -7.33 12.45
C VAL A 23 -8.51 -7.91 13.25
N SER A 24 -8.79 -7.36 14.43
CA SER A 24 -9.91 -7.80 15.29
C SER A 24 -11.27 -7.58 14.61
N GLN A 25 -11.43 -6.47 13.90
CA GLN A 25 -12.61 -6.20 13.07
C GLN A 25 -12.73 -7.22 11.94
N LEU A 26 -11.64 -7.54 11.23
CA LEU A 26 -11.63 -8.55 10.17
C LEU A 26 -12.01 -9.93 10.70
N GLU A 27 -11.46 -10.36 11.84
CA GLU A 27 -11.82 -11.62 12.49
C GLU A 27 -13.31 -11.66 12.84
N THR A 28 -13.82 -10.59 13.44
CA THR A 28 -15.25 -10.49 13.79
C THR A 28 -16.13 -10.58 12.54
N GLN A 29 -15.73 -9.88 11.47
CA GLN A 29 -16.46 -9.87 10.21
C GLN A 29 -16.48 -11.27 9.57
N MET A 30 -15.32 -11.94 9.52
CA MET A 30 -15.17 -13.25 8.88
C MET A 30 -15.83 -14.39 9.65
N TYR A 31 -15.77 -14.37 10.99
CA TYR A 31 -16.21 -15.52 11.80
C TYR A 31 -17.59 -15.35 12.43
N GLN A 32 -18.10 -14.12 12.52
CA GLN A 32 -19.41 -13.87 13.15
C GLN A 32 -20.40 -13.22 12.18
N VAL A 33 -20.08 -12.03 11.67
CA VAL A 33 -21.06 -11.19 10.96
C VAL A 33 -21.44 -11.79 9.61
N LEU A 34 -20.46 -12.06 8.75
CA LEU A 34 -20.72 -12.57 7.41
C LEU A 34 -21.36 -13.97 7.44
N PRO A 35 -20.87 -14.95 8.24
CA PRO A 35 -21.53 -16.24 8.37
C PRO A 35 -22.97 -16.13 8.88
N ALA A 36 -23.25 -15.26 9.86
CA ALA A 36 -24.60 -15.05 10.35
C ALA A 36 -25.53 -14.48 9.27
N ALA A 37 -25.08 -13.47 8.51
CA ALA A 37 -25.86 -12.91 7.41
C ALA A 37 -26.16 -13.93 6.31
N LEU A 38 -25.19 -14.78 5.96
CA LEU A 38 -25.39 -15.87 5.00
C LEU A 38 -26.33 -16.96 5.54
N GLN A 39 -26.27 -17.26 6.84
CA GLN A 39 -27.18 -18.20 7.51
C GLN A 39 -28.62 -17.68 7.49
N GLU A 40 -28.84 -16.39 7.76
CA GLU A 40 -30.16 -15.76 7.67
C GLU A 40 -30.71 -15.82 6.24
N LEU A 41 -29.87 -15.53 5.24
CA LEU A 41 -30.25 -15.63 3.84
C LEU A 41 -30.61 -17.07 3.44
N ALA A 42 -29.88 -18.07 3.95
CA ALA A 42 -30.21 -19.48 3.74
C ALA A 42 -31.53 -19.86 4.44
N ALA A 43 -31.77 -19.39 5.66
CA ALA A 43 -33.02 -19.63 6.39
C ALA A 43 -34.23 -19.03 5.66
N ASN A 44 -34.05 -17.92 4.94
CA ASN A 44 -35.13 -17.34 4.13
C ASN A 44 -35.61 -18.29 3.03
N GLN A 45 -34.76 -19.14 2.45
CA GLN A 45 -35.21 -20.11 1.45
C GLN A 45 -36.25 -21.08 2.03
N GLU A 46 -35.99 -21.60 3.22
CA GLU A 46 -36.92 -22.51 3.90
C GLU A 46 -38.20 -21.79 4.32
N ASN A 47 -38.08 -20.55 4.83
CA ASN A 47 -39.23 -19.73 5.22
C ASN A 47 -40.13 -19.42 4.02
N LEU A 48 -39.56 -19.06 2.87
CA LEU A 48 -40.31 -18.81 1.64
C LEU A 48 -41.04 -20.07 1.15
N ALA A 49 -40.39 -21.23 1.23
CA ALA A 49 -41.02 -22.50 0.89
C ALA A 49 -42.24 -22.74 1.79
N ARG A 50 -42.10 -22.56 3.11
CA ARG A 50 -43.20 -22.68 4.07
C ARG A 50 -44.33 -21.68 3.83
N ILE A 51 -44.02 -20.41 3.52
CA ILE A 51 -45.02 -19.38 3.19
C ILE A 51 -45.78 -19.79 1.92
N SER A 52 -45.08 -20.26 0.90
CA SER A 52 -45.70 -20.67 -0.37
C SER A 52 -46.62 -21.87 -0.19
N GLU A 53 -46.21 -22.86 0.59
CA GLU A 53 -47.02 -24.04 0.92
C GLU A 53 -48.26 -23.62 1.71
N TRP A 54 -48.09 -22.77 2.72
CA TRP A 54 -49.22 -22.25 3.50
C TRP A 54 -50.22 -21.46 2.64
N CYS A 55 -49.74 -20.63 1.72
CA CYS A 55 -50.61 -19.89 0.81
C CYS A 55 -51.39 -20.84 -0.11
N ALA A 56 -50.74 -21.90 -0.61
CA ALA A 56 -51.38 -22.90 -1.45
C ALA A 56 -52.42 -23.72 -0.68
N SER A 57 -52.08 -24.21 0.52
CA SER A 57 -52.98 -25.01 1.34
C SER A 57 -54.21 -24.21 1.78
N THR A 58 -54.00 -23.00 2.28
CA THR A 58 -55.06 -22.13 2.84
C THR A 58 -56.02 -21.65 1.73
N TYR A 59 -55.51 -21.40 0.52
CA TYR A 59 -56.37 -21.03 -0.60
C TYR A 59 -57.29 -22.16 -1.08
N LEU A 60 -56.87 -23.42 -0.88
CA LEU A 60 -57.62 -24.62 -1.26
C LEU A 60 -58.57 -25.11 -0.15
N THR A 61 -58.42 -24.61 1.08
CA THR A 61 -59.28 -25.00 2.22
C THR A 61 -60.75 -24.66 1.93
N PRO A 62 -61.66 -25.63 2.02
CA PRO A 62 -63.09 -25.38 1.91
C PRO A 62 -63.59 -24.53 3.07
N GLY A 63 -64.28 -23.41 2.78
CA GLY A 63 -64.93 -22.57 3.80
C GLY A 63 -64.19 -21.29 4.17
N GLU A 64 -62.96 -21.08 3.68
CA GLU A 64 -62.24 -19.80 3.83
C GLU A 64 -62.63 -18.79 2.74
N ASP A 65 -62.62 -17.49 3.08
CA ASP A 65 -62.82 -16.42 2.11
C ASP A 65 -61.58 -16.25 1.22
N ARG A 66 -61.68 -16.71 -0.02
CA ARG A 66 -60.60 -16.66 -1.01
C ARG A 66 -60.06 -15.24 -1.22
N GLN A 67 -60.91 -14.22 -1.12
CA GLN A 67 -60.47 -12.85 -1.35
C GLN A 67 -59.58 -12.35 -0.21
N GLN A 68 -59.93 -12.72 1.03
CA GLN A 68 -59.14 -12.43 2.20
C GLN A 68 -57.80 -13.19 2.18
N VAL A 69 -57.82 -14.49 1.86
CA VAL A 69 -56.61 -15.32 1.75
C VAL A 69 -55.66 -14.77 0.67
N TYR A 70 -56.21 -14.34 -0.47
CA TYR A 70 -55.41 -13.72 -1.53
C TYR A 70 -54.75 -12.41 -1.09
N ALA A 71 -55.48 -11.53 -0.39
CA ALA A 71 -54.93 -10.29 0.15
C ALA A 71 -53.82 -10.57 1.18
N GLN A 72 -54.00 -11.58 2.03
CA GLN A 72 -52.99 -12.00 3.01
C GLN A 72 -51.75 -12.59 2.34
N ALA A 73 -51.92 -13.42 1.30
CA ALA A 73 -50.82 -13.96 0.50
C ALA A 73 -50.02 -12.84 -0.19
N GLN A 74 -50.68 -11.80 -0.70
CA GLN A 74 -50.00 -10.61 -1.24
C GLN A 74 -49.18 -9.87 -0.16
N SER A 75 -49.68 -9.78 1.07
CA SER A 75 -48.92 -9.20 2.18
C SER A 75 -47.67 -10.02 2.46
N TYR A 76 -47.82 -11.34 2.62
CA TYR A 76 -46.67 -12.22 2.86
C TYR A 76 -45.65 -12.16 1.74
N LEU A 77 -46.08 -12.05 0.48
CA LEU A 77 -45.17 -11.90 -0.65
C LEU A 77 -44.36 -10.59 -0.58
N LYS A 78 -45.00 -9.47 -0.22
CA LYS A 78 -44.31 -8.18 -0.05
C LYS A 78 -43.28 -8.25 1.07
N ASP A 79 -43.69 -8.79 2.23
CA ASP A 79 -42.82 -8.91 3.40
C ASP A 79 -41.64 -9.84 3.12
N ALA A 80 -41.90 -10.97 2.46
CA ALA A 80 -40.89 -11.90 1.97
C ALA A 80 -39.87 -11.24 1.05
N LEU A 81 -40.33 -10.51 0.02
CA LEU A 81 -39.45 -9.81 -0.92
C LEU A 81 -38.59 -8.76 -0.21
N LEU A 82 -39.18 -7.98 0.69
CA LEU A 82 -38.46 -6.98 1.47
C LEU A 82 -37.39 -7.62 2.35
N THR A 83 -37.75 -8.69 3.05
CA THR A 83 -36.87 -9.41 3.99
C THR A 83 -35.67 -10.03 3.25
N VAL A 84 -35.93 -10.75 2.16
CA VAL A 84 -34.87 -11.37 1.34
C VAL A 84 -33.94 -10.32 0.75
N THR A 85 -34.50 -9.22 0.25
CA THR A 85 -33.69 -8.11 -0.29
C THR A 85 -32.80 -7.51 0.79
N GLN A 86 -33.33 -7.28 1.99
CA GLN A 86 -32.54 -6.74 3.10
C GLN A 86 -31.41 -7.68 3.51
N HIS A 87 -31.68 -8.98 3.70
CA HIS A 87 -30.64 -9.94 4.05
C HIS A 87 -29.59 -10.09 2.93
N MET A 88 -30.01 -10.00 1.67
CA MET A 88 -29.08 -9.99 0.54
C MET A 88 -28.18 -8.75 0.55
N CYS A 89 -28.73 -7.56 0.81
CA CYS A 89 -27.94 -6.34 0.97
C CYS A 89 -26.96 -6.46 2.14
N ASN A 90 -27.42 -6.91 3.31
CA ASN A 90 -26.57 -7.10 4.49
C ASN A 90 -25.41 -8.08 4.21
N ALA A 91 -25.68 -9.19 3.51
CA ALA A 91 -24.65 -10.14 3.12
C ALA A 91 -23.65 -9.53 2.10
N ALA A 92 -24.14 -8.76 1.13
CA ALA A 92 -23.31 -8.08 0.15
C ALA A 92 -22.40 -7.02 0.80
N ASP A 93 -22.96 -6.17 1.66
CA ASP A 93 -22.22 -5.18 2.44
C ASP A 93 -21.19 -5.87 3.34
N GLY A 94 -21.60 -6.97 3.98
CA GLY A 94 -20.70 -7.77 4.81
C GLY A 94 -19.52 -8.35 4.04
N LEU A 95 -19.76 -8.85 2.82
CA LEU A 95 -18.72 -9.34 1.91
C LEU A 95 -17.79 -8.21 1.46
N ALA A 96 -18.34 -7.07 1.06
CA ALA A 96 -17.55 -5.91 0.62
C ALA A 96 -16.61 -5.43 1.73
N GLN A 97 -17.12 -5.28 2.95
CA GLN A 97 -16.33 -4.90 4.11
C GLN A 97 -15.20 -5.90 4.42
N THR A 98 -15.47 -7.20 4.34
CA THR A 98 -14.42 -8.22 4.52
C THR A 98 -13.31 -8.07 3.48
N VAL A 99 -13.66 -7.85 2.22
CA VAL A 99 -12.67 -7.68 1.13
C VAL A 99 -11.86 -6.40 1.31
N GLU A 100 -12.50 -5.31 1.72
CA GLU A 100 -11.82 -4.04 2.03
C GLU A 100 -10.82 -4.22 3.18
N LEU A 101 -11.23 -4.84 4.28
CA LEU A 101 -10.36 -5.12 5.43
C LEU A 101 -9.19 -6.04 5.05
N GLN A 102 -9.44 -7.10 4.28
CA GLN A 102 -8.37 -7.98 3.77
C GLN A 102 -7.39 -7.24 2.86
N THR A 103 -7.86 -6.27 2.08
CA THR A 103 -6.99 -5.47 1.20
C THR A 103 -6.03 -4.63 2.04
N VAL A 104 -6.52 -3.96 3.09
CA VAL A 104 -5.69 -3.17 4.01
C VAL A 104 -4.65 -4.05 4.71
N GLU A 105 -5.04 -5.23 5.19
CA GLU A 105 -4.11 -6.18 5.81
C GLU A 105 -3.00 -6.63 4.85
N LEU A 106 -3.35 -6.91 3.59
CA LEU A 106 -2.37 -7.28 2.56
C LEU A 106 -1.41 -6.14 2.22
N GLU A 107 -1.90 -4.90 2.17
CA GLU A 107 -1.04 -3.71 2.00
C GLU A 107 -0.06 -3.56 3.17
N GLY A 108 -0.51 -3.83 4.40
CA GLY A 108 0.34 -3.88 5.59
C GLY A 108 1.44 -4.95 5.49
N VAL A 109 1.07 -6.16 5.05
CA VAL A 109 2.02 -7.25 4.81
C VAL A 109 3.02 -6.92 3.70
N ASP A 110 2.58 -6.33 2.58
CA ASP A 110 3.47 -5.88 1.50
C ASP A 110 4.51 -4.87 2.02
N ALA A 111 4.07 -3.87 2.79
CA ALA A 111 4.97 -2.90 3.39
C ALA A 111 6.01 -3.55 4.33
N MET A 112 5.61 -4.55 5.11
CA MET A 112 6.54 -5.31 5.97
C MET A 112 7.55 -6.11 5.15
N VAL A 113 7.10 -6.78 4.08
CA VAL A 113 7.99 -7.53 3.18
C VAL A 113 9.01 -6.59 2.55
N ARG A 114 8.58 -5.43 2.04
CA ARG A 114 9.48 -4.41 1.47
C ARG A 114 10.49 -3.88 2.47
N LEU A 115 10.12 -3.73 3.75
CA LEU A 115 11.05 -3.35 4.80
C LEU A 115 12.12 -4.42 5.03
N VAL A 116 11.72 -5.70 5.06
CA VAL A 116 12.64 -6.84 5.20
C VAL A 116 13.59 -6.92 4.00
N GLU A 117 13.08 -6.78 2.78
CA GLU A 117 13.90 -6.75 1.56
C GLU A 117 14.94 -5.63 1.59
N ASN A 118 14.54 -4.41 1.94
CA ASN A 118 15.46 -3.28 2.06
C ASN A 118 16.54 -3.53 3.13
N ARG A 119 16.18 -4.11 4.27
CA ARG A 119 17.13 -4.45 5.33
C ARG A 119 18.11 -5.53 4.89
N LEU A 120 17.65 -6.53 4.15
CA LEU A 120 18.50 -7.58 3.60
C LEU A 120 19.46 -7.03 2.54
N ALA A 121 18.98 -6.18 1.64
CA ALA A 121 19.80 -5.50 0.65
C ALA A 121 20.90 -4.65 1.33
N TYR A 122 20.54 -3.92 2.38
CA TYR A 122 21.49 -3.16 3.19
C TYR A 122 22.55 -4.07 3.84
N GLN A 123 22.14 -5.19 4.44
CA GLN A 123 23.08 -6.14 5.04
C GLN A 123 24.03 -6.76 4.01
N LYS A 124 23.51 -7.10 2.82
CA LYS A 124 24.31 -7.61 1.71
C LYS A 124 25.35 -6.58 1.25
N GLU A 125 24.95 -5.32 1.13
CA GLU A 125 25.86 -4.22 0.78
C GLU A 125 26.93 -4.01 1.87
N GLN A 126 26.55 -4.05 3.14
CA GLN A 126 27.50 -3.92 4.26
C GLN A 126 28.53 -5.06 4.27
N LEU A 127 28.10 -6.30 4.02
CA LEU A 127 29.00 -7.45 3.88
C LEU A 127 29.94 -7.29 2.68
N GLY A 128 29.41 -6.84 1.53
CA GLY A 128 30.19 -6.55 0.33
C GLY A 128 31.25 -5.47 0.59
N ARG A 129 30.88 -4.35 1.22
CA ARG A 129 31.80 -3.28 1.59
C ARG A 129 32.86 -3.75 2.57
N SER A 130 32.49 -4.55 3.57
CA SER A 130 33.45 -5.13 4.53
C SER A 130 34.47 -6.04 3.83
N ALA A 131 34.01 -6.93 2.94
CA ALA A 131 34.88 -7.80 2.16
C ALA A 131 35.84 -7.01 1.25
N VAL A 132 35.34 -5.99 0.54
CA VAL A 132 36.17 -5.10 -0.29
C VAL A 132 37.15 -4.30 0.56
N SER A 133 36.72 -3.78 1.72
CA SER A 133 37.59 -3.02 2.64
C SER A 133 38.78 -3.85 3.14
N LEU A 134 38.56 -5.13 3.46
CA LEU A 134 39.64 -6.06 3.81
C LEU A 134 40.61 -6.31 2.64
N GLN A 135 40.09 -6.41 1.42
CA GLN A 135 40.95 -6.57 0.23
C GLN A 135 41.75 -5.32 -0.10
N VAL A 136 41.15 -4.14 0.04
CA VAL A 136 41.82 -2.85 -0.20
C VAL A 136 42.86 -2.56 0.88
N SER A 137 42.57 -2.83 2.14
CA SER A 137 43.53 -2.63 3.24
C SER A 137 44.74 -3.57 3.16
N ARG A 138 44.58 -4.76 2.57
CA ARG A 138 45.69 -5.68 2.27
C ARG A 138 46.46 -5.33 1.00
N ARG A 139 45.93 -4.45 0.15
CA ARG A 139 46.58 -4.05 -1.09
C ARG A 139 47.71 -3.08 -0.74
N GLU A 140 48.95 -3.52 -0.88
CA GLU A 140 50.11 -2.63 -0.75
C GLU A 140 50.05 -1.58 -1.85
N PHE A 141 49.65 -0.37 -1.48
CA PHE A 141 49.83 0.79 -2.34
C PHE A 141 51.32 1.14 -2.31
N ALA A 142 52.10 0.48 -3.16
CA ALA A 142 53.42 0.97 -3.47
C ALA A 142 53.23 2.40 -4.00
N PRO A 143 53.84 3.43 -3.38
CA PRO A 143 53.83 4.74 -3.99
C PRO A 143 54.41 4.55 -5.39
N LYS A 144 53.66 4.94 -6.42
CA LYS A 144 54.26 5.18 -7.73
C LYS A 144 55.35 6.20 -7.42
N LYS A 145 56.59 5.73 -7.28
CA LYS A 145 57.79 6.54 -7.43
C LYS A 145 57.64 6.99 -8.87
N GLY A 146 56.92 8.10 -9.07
CA GLY A 146 56.80 8.76 -10.36
C GLY A 146 58.22 8.79 -10.85
N ALA A 147 58.45 8.24 -12.05
CA ALA A 147 59.77 8.15 -12.61
C ALA A 147 60.40 9.52 -12.38
N ALA A 148 61.26 9.60 -11.37
CA ALA A 148 62.30 10.57 -11.35
C ALA A 148 63.01 10.12 -12.61
N ALA A 149 62.67 10.79 -13.73
CA ALA A 149 63.61 10.93 -14.82
C ALA A 149 64.95 11.02 -14.11
N GLU A 150 65.85 10.10 -14.41
CA GLU A 150 67.23 10.25 -14.01
C GLU A 150 67.63 11.63 -14.50
N ARG A 151 67.42 12.62 -13.64
CA ARG A 151 67.97 13.94 -13.78
C ARG A 151 69.40 13.63 -13.39
N GLY A 152 70.15 13.19 -14.40
CA GLY A 152 71.59 13.38 -14.40
C GLY A 152 71.89 14.80 -13.89
N PRO A 153 73.04 14.99 -13.24
CA PRO A 153 73.36 16.23 -12.54
C PRO A 153 72.91 17.44 -13.37
N PRO A 154 72.26 18.45 -12.75
CA PRO A 154 71.68 19.57 -13.49
C PRO A 154 72.75 20.11 -14.43
N SER A 155 72.47 20.08 -15.74
CA SER A 155 73.41 20.56 -16.75
C SER A 155 73.75 22.00 -16.43
N THR A 156 74.99 22.24 -16.03
CA THR A 156 75.56 23.57 -15.78
C THR A 156 76.02 24.23 -17.08
N ALA A 157 75.36 23.92 -18.19
CA ALA A 157 75.56 24.64 -19.44
C ALA A 157 75.08 26.08 -19.25
N ALA A 158 76.02 26.98 -18.97
CA ALA A 158 75.76 28.40 -18.87
C ALA A 158 75.10 28.88 -20.17
N VAL A 159 73.88 29.40 -20.06
CA VAL A 159 73.19 30.05 -21.19
C VAL A 159 74.03 31.26 -21.60
N GLN A 160 74.54 31.27 -22.83
CA GLN A 160 75.33 32.38 -23.35
C GLN A 160 74.41 33.55 -23.72
N LEU A 161 74.27 34.50 -22.80
CA LEU A 161 73.41 35.69 -22.95
C LEU A 161 74.00 36.79 -23.87
N ARG A 162 75.24 36.61 -24.36
CA ARG A 162 75.91 37.54 -25.27
C ARG A 162 76.46 36.83 -26.49
N ALA A 163 76.28 37.44 -27.66
CA ALA A 163 76.95 37.02 -28.88
C ALA A 163 78.44 37.42 -28.84
N GLN A 164 79.28 36.81 -29.69
CA GLN A 164 80.73 37.08 -29.73
C GLN A 164 81.10 38.57 -29.96
N GLY A 165 80.15 39.40 -30.43
CA GLY A 165 80.31 40.85 -30.58
C GLY A 165 79.82 41.70 -29.39
N GLY A 166 79.56 41.12 -28.21
CA GLY A 166 79.20 41.84 -26.99
C GLY A 166 77.76 42.38 -26.93
N ARG A 167 76.96 42.20 -27.99
CA ARG A 167 75.52 42.49 -27.98
C ARG A 167 74.73 41.35 -27.32
N ILE A 168 73.58 41.70 -26.74
CA ILE A 168 72.65 40.74 -26.11
C ILE A 168 72.13 39.79 -27.19
N ASN A 169 72.23 38.48 -26.96
CA ASN A 169 71.70 37.48 -27.87
C ASN A 169 70.22 37.23 -27.55
N PHE A 170 69.31 37.76 -28.38
CA PHE A 170 67.88 37.60 -28.19
C PHE A 170 67.35 36.22 -28.61
N GLU A 171 68.08 35.46 -29.45
CA GLU A 171 67.73 34.07 -29.81
C GLU A 171 67.88 33.10 -28.63
N ALA A 172 68.69 33.45 -27.63
CA ALA A 172 68.85 32.64 -26.41
C ALA A 172 67.57 32.58 -25.55
N PHE A 173 66.61 33.49 -25.79
CA PHE A 173 65.35 33.56 -25.05
C PHE A 173 64.17 32.92 -25.80
N GLU A 174 64.26 32.64 -27.10
CA GLU A 174 63.16 31.99 -27.85
C GLU A 174 62.86 30.58 -27.36
N ARG A 175 63.84 29.87 -26.79
CA ARG A 175 63.67 28.52 -26.24
C ARG A 175 63.19 28.51 -24.78
N VAL A 176 63.05 29.68 -24.15
CA VAL A 176 62.58 29.78 -22.76
C VAL A 176 61.06 29.89 -22.79
N GLY A 177 60.38 28.74 -22.73
CA GLY A 177 58.92 28.66 -22.76
C GLY A 177 58.37 27.46 -23.53
N GLU A 178 59.19 26.80 -24.34
CA GLU A 178 58.83 25.54 -25.00
C GLU A 178 58.90 24.38 -24.00
N LEU A 179 57.82 24.19 -23.23
CA LEU A 179 57.52 22.90 -22.64
C LEU A 179 57.43 21.90 -23.79
N GLY A 180 58.41 20.98 -23.83
CA GLY A 180 58.66 20.09 -24.96
C GLY A 180 57.41 19.60 -25.68
N ALA A 181 57.23 20.07 -26.91
CA ALA A 181 56.41 19.41 -27.91
C ALA A 181 57.17 18.16 -28.38
N GLY A 182 57.14 17.12 -27.53
CA GLY A 182 57.51 15.75 -27.88
C GLY A 182 56.25 14.94 -28.09
N SER A 183 55.83 14.87 -29.34
CA SER A 183 54.70 14.10 -29.87
C SER A 183 54.90 12.59 -29.76
N SER A 184 53.76 11.87 -29.66
CA SER A 184 53.56 10.43 -29.90
C SER A 184 54.06 9.50 -28.78
N ASP A 185 53.37 8.48 -28.30
CA ASP A 185 52.13 7.78 -28.65
C ASP A 185 51.94 6.73 -27.53
N ALA A 186 50.72 6.53 -27.03
CA ALA A 186 50.22 5.29 -26.39
C ALA A 186 49.05 5.55 -25.42
N GLY A 187 47.84 5.18 -25.86
CA GLY A 187 46.85 4.51 -25.02
C GLY A 187 46.11 5.34 -23.99
N GLN A 188 45.19 6.18 -24.44
CA GLN A 188 44.12 6.73 -23.61
C GLN A 188 42.97 5.70 -23.55
N PRO A 189 42.66 5.05 -22.42
CA PRO A 189 41.38 4.37 -22.27
C PRO A 189 40.29 5.43 -22.13
N SER A 190 39.38 5.47 -23.10
CA SER A 190 38.13 6.22 -23.04
C SER A 190 37.38 5.88 -21.76
N LEU A 191 37.25 6.86 -20.86
CA LEU A 191 36.21 6.85 -19.83
C LEU A 191 34.87 7.16 -20.51
N GLN A 192 34.26 6.14 -21.11
CA GLN A 192 32.82 6.12 -21.33
C GLN A 192 32.19 5.34 -20.19
N SER A 193 31.46 6.03 -19.32
CA SER A 193 30.44 5.39 -18.48
C SER A 193 29.30 6.38 -18.23
N SER A 194 28.36 6.34 -19.16
CA SER A 194 26.91 6.46 -19.06
C SER A 194 26.30 7.19 -17.86
N ALA A 195 25.62 8.29 -18.16
CA ALA A 195 24.63 8.93 -17.31
C ALA A 195 23.48 7.95 -16.94
N PRO A 196 22.83 8.13 -15.78
CA PRO A 196 21.70 7.30 -15.36
C PRO A 196 20.45 7.55 -16.25
N PRO A 197 19.63 6.52 -16.52
CA PRO A 197 18.41 6.68 -17.31
C PRO A 197 17.32 7.46 -16.55
N PRO A 198 16.45 8.21 -17.25
CA PRO A 198 15.29 8.87 -16.65
C PRO A 198 14.19 7.85 -16.26
N PRO A 199 13.33 8.18 -15.28
CA PRO A 199 12.23 7.31 -14.86
C PRO A 199 11.14 7.22 -15.96
N PRO A 200 10.40 6.09 -16.05
CA PRO A 200 9.32 5.95 -17.00
C PRO A 200 8.10 6.78 -16.59
N ASP A 201 7.50 7.37 -17.62
CA ASP A 201 6.23 8.10 -17.66
C ASP A 201 5.10 7.29 -17.01
N ALA A 202 4.67 7.70 -15.82
CA ALA A 202 3.42 7.25 -15.23
C ALA A 202 2.32 8.19 -15.72
N GLY A 203 1.57 7.71 -16.73
CA GLY A 203 0.42 8.42 -17.28
C GLY A 203 -0.52 8.91 -16.18
N GLN A 204 -0.89 10.18 -16.32
CA GLN A 204 -1.97 10.83 -15.59
C GLN A 204 -3.27 10.01 -15.72
N GLN A 205 -3.68 9.34 -14.66
CA GLN A 205 -5.08 9.00 -14.42
C GLN A 205 -5.52 9.77 -13.17
N GLN A 206 -6.22 10.87 -13.46
CA GLN A 206 -6.87 11.74 -12.50
C GLN A 206 -8.01 10.98 -11.83
N TRP A 207 -7.80 10.50 -10.61
CA TRP A 207 -8.87 10.00 -9.76
C TRP A 207 -9.76 11.17 -9.34
N GLN A 208 -11.01 11.18 -9.81
CA GLN A 208 -12.07 12.00 -9.26
C GLN A 208 -12.79 11.22 -8.15
N PRO A 209 -13.08 11.82 -6.99
CA PRO A 209 -13.88 11.16 -5.96
C PRO A 209 -15.37 11.08 -6.38
N PRO A 210 -16.08 9.98 -6.09
CA PRO A 210 -17.52 9.92 -6.28
C PRO A 210 -18.26 10.83 -5.27
N PRO A 211 -19.45 11.35 -5.62
CA PRO A 211 -20.20 12.27 -4.77
C PRO A 211 -20.72 11.59 -3.50
N SER A 212 -20.64 12.30 -2.38
CA SER A 212 -21.18 11.90 -1.08
C SER A 212 -22.69 11.68 -1.16
N VAL A 213 -23.14 10.44 -0.96
CA VAL A 213 -24.55 10.13 -0.72
C VAL A 213 -24.82 10.34 0.77
N ALA A 214 -25.72 11.29 1.04
CA ALA A 214 -26.14 11.66 2.38
C ALA A 214 -26.74 10.45 3.12
N SER A 215 -26.25 10.22 4.35
CA SER A 215 -26.84 9.29 5.32
C SER A 215 -28.30 9.67 5.59
N MET A 216 -29.22 8.76 5.25
CA MET A 216 -30.58 8.80 5.81
C MET A 216 -30.60 8.02 7.14
N PRO A 217 -31.27 8.52 8.18
CA PRO A 217 -31.37 7.83 9.46
C PRO A 217 -32.37 6.65 9.40
N PRO A 218 -32.16 5.58 10.17
CA PRO A 218 -33.06 4.43 10.21
C PRO A 218 -34.38 4.77 10.94
N PRO A 219 -35.55 4.27 10.49
CA PRO A 219 -36.79 4.33 11.25
C PRO A 219 -36.84 3.25 12.36
N PRO A 220 -37.65 3.47 13.40
CA PRO A 220 -37.65 2.67 14.62
C PRO A 220 -38.21 1.26 14.39
N ILE A 221 -37.54 0.29 15.00
CA ILE A 221 -37.95 -1.12 15.08
C ILE A 221 -39.25 -1.20 15.88
N ALA A 222 -40.39 -1.28 15.18
CA ALA A 222 -41.66 -1.66 15.77
C ALA A 222 -41.76 -3.19 15.78
N GLY A 223 -41.92 -3.76 16.99
CA GLY A 223 -41.90 -5.19 17.25
C GLY A 223 -42.85 -5.98 16.37
N MET A 224 -42.31 -6.99 15.69
CA MET A 224 -43.08 -8.07 15.10
C MET A 224 -43.77 -8.85 16.23
N PRO A 225 -45.08 -9.15 16.13
CA PRO A 225 -45.72 -10.11 17.01
C PRO A 225 -45.22 -11.54 16.67
N PRO A 226 -45.08 -12.42 17.67
CA PRO A 226 -44.63 -13.80 17.44
C PRO A 226 -45.65 -14.59 16.60
N PRO A 227 -45.19 -15.61 15.85
CA PRO A 227 -46.06 -16.43 15.02
C PRO A 227 -47.07 -17.22 15.88
N PRO A 228 -48.31 -17.42 15.38
CA PRO A 228 -49.32 -18.19 16.10
C PRO A 228 -48.88 -19.66 16.21
N ILE A 229 -48.77 -20.14 17.45
CA ILE A 229 -48.62 -21.56 17.75
C ILE A 229 -49.95 -22.23 17.42
N ALA A 230 -49.92 -23.16 16.46
CA ALA A 230 -51.09 -23.93 16.05
C ALA A 230 -51.68 -24.70 17.25
N GLY A 231 -52.93 -24.42 17.61
CA GLY A 231 -53.72 -25.27 18.53
C GLY A 231 -54.48 -24.59 19.67
N MET A 232 -54.45 -23.26 19.85
CA MET A 232 -55.30 -22.59 20.84
C MET A 232 -56.40 -21.74 20.18
N PRO A 233 -57.66 -21.80 20.65
CA PRO A 233 -58.68 -20.84 20.26
C PRO A 233 -58.31 -19.44 20.80
N PRO A 234 -58.67 -18.35 20.08
CA PRO A 234 -58.32 -16.99 20.50
C PRO A 234 -58.97 -16.64 21.85
N PRO A 235 -58.30 -15.85 22.70
CA PRO A 235 -58.88 -15.38 23.95
C PRO A 235 -60.12 -14.51 23.67
N PRO A 236 -61.14 -14.54 24.55
CA PRO A 236 -62.29 -13.65 24.42
C PRO A 236 -61.85 -12.20 24.59
N ILE A 237 -62.27 -11.36 23.65
CA ILE A 237 -62.06 -9.92 23.67
C ILE A 237 -62.89 -9.33 24.82
N ALA A 238 -62.21 -8.61 25.72
CA ALA A 238 -62.81 -7.61 26.62
C ALA A 238 -62.46 -6.22 26.08
#